data_AF-A0A357WVH2-F1
#
_entry.id   AF-A0A357WVH2-F1
#
_cell.length_a   1.000
_cell.length_b   1.000
_cell.length_c   1.000
_cell.angle_alpha   90.00
_cell.angle_beta   90.00
_cell.angle_gamma   90.00
#
_symmetry.space_group_name_H-M   'P 1'
#
loop_
_entity.id
_entity.type
_entity.pdbx_description
1 polymer ?
#
loop_
_entity_poly.entity_id
_entity_poly.type
_entity_poly.pdbx_seq_one_letter_code
_entity_poly.pdbx_strand_id
1 'polypeptide(L)'
;METAMQTTLREQADIKELFQVLESSGMTKERQNVGNLVNYLENMETQLGQVVHELKEVQGQISQMQNKGIKSAVAHIVEQAENRVQSMGRQLDTVKKTCYVRLKRQSQPLTQTV
;
A
#
# COMPACT_ATOMS: atom_id res chain seq x y z
N MET A 1 -2.08 15.80 0.03
CA MET A 1 -1.78 14.36 0.05
C MET A 1 -1.78 13.93 -1.42
N GLU A 2 -0.69 14.25 -2.09
CA GLU A 2 -0.42 14.06 -3.52
C GLU A 2 0.96 13.42 -3.53
N THR A 3 1.27 12.30 -4.15
CA THR A 3 0.76 11.63 -5.33
C THR A 3 0.98 10.13 -5.06
N ALA A 4 -0.06 9.43 -4.63
CA ALA A 4 -0.05 7.97 -4.75
C ALA A 4 -0.28 7.68 -6.23
N MET A 5 0.46 6.73 -6.79
CA MET A 5 0.17 6.15 -8.10
C MET A 5 -1.35 5.96 -8.26
N GLN A 6 -2.00 6.76 -9.12
CA GLN A 6 -3.45 6.68 -9.33
C GLN A 6 -3.90 5.35 -9.93
N THR A 7 -2.95 4.53 -10.37
CA THR A 7 -3.15 3.23 -10.99
C THR A 7 -2.61 2.14 -10.07
N THR A 8 -3.35 1.04 -9.94
CA THR A 8 -2.91 -0.14 -9.17
C THR A 8 -1.54 -0.62 -9.66
N LEU A 9 -0.72 -1.22 -8.77
CA LEU A 9 0.61 -1.73 -9.14
C LEU A 9 0.48 -2.72 -10.31
N ARG A 10 -0.56 -3.54 -10.28
CA ARG A 10 -0.87 -4.53 -11.33
C ARG A 10 -1.14 -3.91 -12.70
N GLU A 11 -1.68 -2.71 -12.74
CA GLU A 11 -2.08 -2.06 -13.99
C GLU A 11 -0.95 -1.30 -14.68
N GLN A 12 0.16 -1.08 -14.00
CA GLN A 12 1.33 -0.41 -14.55
C GLN A 12 1.91 -1.20 -15.72
N ALA A 13 2.26 -0.48 -16.80
CA ALA A 13 2.77 -1.09 -18.02
C ALA A 13 4.00 -1.97 -17.78
N ASP A 14 4.99 -1.46 -17.02
CA ASP A 14 6.22 -2.20 -16.68
C ASP A 14 5.93 -3.51 -15.91
N ILE A 15 4.91 -3.52 -15.06
CA ILE A 15 4.51 -4.71 -14.27
C ILE A 15 3.77 -5.73 -15.15
N LYS A 16 2.91 -5.26 -16.05
CA LYS A 16 2.26 -6.11 -17.05
C LYS A 16 3.28 -6.78 -17.98
N GLU A 17 4.27 -6.01 -18.43
CA GLU A 17 5.37 -6.52 -19.25
C GLU A 17 6.19 -7.57 -18.50
N LEU A 18 6.54 -7.33 -17.22
CA LEU A 18 7.21 -8.32 -16.39
C LEU A 18 6.42 -9.64 -16.31
N PHE A 19 5.11 -9.57 -16.10
CA PHE A 19 4.26 -10.77 -16.07
C PHE A 19 4.30 -11.53 -17.40
N GLN A 20 4.30 -10.82 -18.53
CA GLN A 20 4.41 -11.44 -19.86
C GLN A 20 5.76 -12.11 -20.06
N VAL A 21 6.87 -11.46 -19.67
CA VAL A 21 8.23 -12.01 -19.77
C VAL A 21 8.38 -13.28 -18.93
N LEU A 22 7.88 -13.27 -17.69
CA LEU A 22 7.94 -14.45 -16.82
C LEU A 22 7.09 -15.60 -17.38
N GLU A 23 5.93 -15.30 -17.95
CA GLU A 23 5.07 -16.29 -18.59
C GLU A 23 5.72 -16.89 -19.86
N SER A 24 6.23 -16.05 -20.76
CA SER A 24 6.88 -16.50 -22.00
C SER A 24 8.17 -17.29 -21.74
N SER A 25 8.84 -17.04 -20.61
CA SER A 25 10.06 -17.73 -20.20
C SER A 25 9.80 -19.02 -19.40
N GLY A 26 8.53 -19.40 -19.18
CA GLY A 26 8.18 -20.58 -18.38
C GLY A 26 8.47 -20.44 -16.88
N MET A 27 8.73 -19.22 -16.39
CA MET A 27 9.05 -18.90 -15.00
C MET A 27 7.79 -18.78 -14.14
N THR A 28 6.99 -19.86 -14.10
CA THR A 28 5.66 -19.87 -13.48
C THR A 28 5.70 -19.56 -11.98
N LYS A 29 6.73 -20.02 -11.27
CA LYS A 29 6.87 -19.80 -9.82
C LYS A 29 7.16 -18.32 -9.52
N GLU A 30 8.07 -17.71 -10.27
CA GLU A 30 8.43 -16.30 -10.13
C GLU A 30 7.23 -15.42 -10.49
N ARG A 31 6.50 -15.75 -11.55
CA ARG A 31 5.25 -15.07 -11.90
C ARG A 31 4.26 -15.10 -10.75
N GLN A 32 4.04 -16.27 -10.14
CA GLN A 32 3.12 -16.40 -9.00
C GLN A 32 3.61 -15.58 -7.79
N ASN A 33 4.91 -15.61 -7.50
CA ASN A 33 5.49 -14.82 -6.40
C ASN A 33 5.30 -13.31 -6.60
N VAL A 34 5.56 -12.80 -7.82
CA VAL A 34 5.34 -11.39 -8.16
C VAL A 34 3.85 -11.04 -8.04
N GLY A 35 2.96 -11.91 -8.51
CA GLY A 35 1.51 -11.74 -8.37
C GLY A 35 1.06 -11.65 -6.91
N ASN A 36 1.55 -12.56 -6.07
CA ASN A 36 1.24 -12.56 -4.64
C ASN A 36 1.75 -11.29 -3.95
N LEU A 37 2.95 -10.82 -4.29
CA LEU A 37 3.51 -9.59 -3.73
C LEU A 37 2.69 -8.36 -4.11
N VAL A 38 2.31 -8.23 -5.38
CA VAL A 38 1.46 -7.13 -5.87
C VAL A 38 0.12 -7.12 -5.14
N ASN A 39 -0.56 -8.28 -5.08
CA ASN A 39 -1.84 -8.41 -4.38
C ASN A 39 -1.72 -8.08 -2.89
N TYR A 40 -0.63 -8.51 -2.23
CA TYR A 40 -0.40 -8.24 -0.81
C TYR A 40 -0.28 -6.73 -0.53
N LEU A 41 0.47 -6.00 -1.37
CA LEU A 41 0.64 -4.56 -1.21
C LEU A 41 -0.66 -3.78 -1.48
N GLU A 42 -1.44 -4.18 -2.47
CA GLU A 42 -2.74 -3.56 -2.79
C GLU A 42 -3.79 -3.85 -1.71
N ASN A 43 -3.80 -5.07 -1.17
CA ASN A 43 -4.67 -5.42 -0.04
C ASN A 43 -4.31 -4.62 1.21
N MET A 44 -3.02 -4.46 1.51
CA MET A 44 -2.59 -3.68 2.68
C MET A 44 -3.00 -2.20 2.56
N GLU A 45 -2.93 -1.63 1.35
CA GLU A 45 -3.38 -0.25 1.09
C GLU A 45 -4.89 -0.12 1.33
N THR A 46 -5.68 -1.09 0.85
CA THR A 46 -7.12 -1.15 1.07
C THR A 46 -7.46 -1.24 2.55
N GLN A 47 -6.79 -2.13 3.29
CA GLN A 47 -7.00 -2.31 4.73
C GLN A 47 -6.63 -1.06 5.53
N LEU A 48 -5.51 -0.40 5.21
CA LEU A 48 -5.16 0.88 5.84
C LEU A 48 -6.20 1.95 5.55
N GLY A 49 -6.74 2.00 4.33
CA GLY A 49 -7.84 2.90 3.97
C GLY A 49 -9.10 2.67 4.81
N GLN A 50 -9.45 1.40 5.07
CA GLN A 50 -10.56 1.03 5.96
C GLN A 50 -10.31 1.51 7.40
N VAL A 51 -9.12 1.27 7.95
CA VAL A 51 -8.78 1.74 9.31
C VAL A 51 -8.84 3.27 9.41
N VAL A 52 -8.39 4.00 8.37
CA VAL A 52 -8.53 5.47 8.33
C VAL A 52 -10.01 5.89 8.34
N HIS A 53 -10.87 5.16 7.62
CA HIS A 53 -12.30 5.43 7.62
C HIS A 53 -12.92 5.21 9.00
N GLU A 54 -12.67 4.05 9.60
CA GLU A 54 -13.17 3.70 10.94
C GLU A 54 -12.71 4.71 12.02
N LEU A 55 -11.45 5.16 11.97
CA LEU A 55 -10.95 6.17 12.91
C LEU A 55 -11.71 7.51 12.80
N LYS A 56 -12.10 7.92 11.58
CA LYS A 56 -12.94 9.11 11.38
C LYS A 56 -14.34 8.93 11.94
N GLU A 57 -14.92 7.74 11.80
CA GLU A 57 -16.22 7.44 12.40
C GLU A 57 -16.14 7.51 13.93
N VAL A 58 -15.10 6.94 14.53
CA VAL A 58 -14.85 7.05 15.98
C VAL A 58 -14.66 8.50 16.41
N GLN A 59 -13.96 9.33 15.64
CA GLN A 59 -13.82 10.76 15.90
C GLN A 59 -15.18 11.49 15.89
N GLY A 60 -16.08 11.10 14.98
CA GLY A 60 -17.48 11.55 14.97
C GLY A 60 -18.22 11.19 16.27
N GLN A 61 -18.06 9.96 16.75
CA GLN A 61 -18.66 9.50 18.01
C GLN A 61 -18.08 10.24 19.23
N ILE A 62 -16.76 10.43 19.28
CA ILE A 62 -16.09 11.21 20.34
C ILE A 62 -16.66 12.64 20.41
N SER A 63 -16.96 13.24 19.26
CA SER A 63 -17.48 14.60 19.20
C SER A 63 -18.82 14.74 19.92
N GLN A 64 -19.65 13.70 19.91
CA GLN A 64 -20.95 13.63 20.57
C GLN A 64 -20.88 13.28 22.08
N MET A 65 -19.72 12.88 22.60
CA MET A 65 -19.58 12.51 24.01
C MET A 65 -19.76 13.71 24.95
N GLN A 66 -20.55 13.53 26.00
CA GLN A 66 -20.83 14.58 27.00
C GLN A 66 -19.80 14.62 28.14
N ASN A 67 -19.32 13.45 28.58
CA ASN A 67 -18.33 13.38 29.65
C ASN A 67 -16.97 13.87 29.13
N LYS A 68 -16.57 15.08 29.57
CA LYS A 68 -15.35 15.74 29.11
C LYS A 68 -14.06 14.96 29.42
N GLY A 69 -14.00 14.28 30.56
CA GLY A 69 -12.82 13.49 30.96
C GLY A 69 -12.65 12.25 30.08
N ILE A 70 -13.72 11.47 29.90
CA ILE A 70 -13.72 10.31 29.00
C ILE A 70 -13.47 10.75 27.56
N LYS A 71 -14.12 11.83 27.11
CA LYS A 71 -13.92 12.40 25.78
C LYS A 71 -12.44 12.72 25.52
N SER A 72 -11.77 13.37 26.46
CA SER A 72 -10.34 13.71 26.33
C SER A 72 -9.46 12.46 26.27
N ALA A 73 -9.73 11.47 27.11
CA ALA A 73 -8.95 10.23 27.14
C ALA A 73 -9.10 9.43 25.83
N VAL A 74 -10.33 9.28 25.34
CA VAL A 74 -10.61 8.55 24.10
C VAL A 74 -10.08 9.32 22.88
N ALA A 75 -10.23 10.65 22.85
CA ALA A 75 -9.66 11.49 21.79
C ALA A 75 -8.15 11.31 21.66
N HIS A 76 -7.44 11.27 22.80
CA HIS A 76 -5.99 11.09 22.80
C HIS A 76 -5.57 9.71 22.26
N ILE A 77 -6.31 8.64 22.60
CA ILE A 77 -6.04 7.29 22.08
C ILE A 77 -6.27 7.25 20.56
N VAL A 78 -7.35 7.86 20.07
CA VAL A 78 -7.66 7.92 18.63
C VAL A 78 -6.62 8.73 17.87
N GLU A 79 -6.19 9.87 18.41
CA GLU A 79 -5.09 10.66 17.84
C GLU A 79 -3.80 9.83 17.71
N GLN A 80 -3.44 9.04 18.72
CA GLN A 80 -2.29 8.15 18.62
C GLN A 80 -2.48 7.06 17.55
N ALA A 81 -3.68 6.50 17.43
CA ALA A 81 -4.00 5.51 16.40
C ALA A 81 -3.91 6.12 14.99
N GLU A 82 -4.46 7.32 14.77
CA GLU A 82 -4.35 8.07 13.51
C GLU A 82 -2.89 8.31 13.14
N ASN A 83 -2.07 8.78 14.09
CA ASN A 83 -0.64 8.99 13.88
C ASN A 83 0.10 7.71 13.45
N ARG A 84 -0.23 6.58 14.08
CA ARG A 84 0.34 5.26 13.72
C ARG A 84 -0.07 4.84 12.32
N VAL A 85 -1.36 4.93 11.99
CA VAL A 85 -1.90 4.55 10.67
C VAL A 85 -1.31 5.43 9.56
N GLN A 86 -1.15 6.74 9.80
CA GLN A 86 -0.46 7.62 8.86
C GLN A 86 1.01 7.21 8.67
N SER A 87 1.71 6.82 9.74
CA SER A 87 3.08 6.31 9.64
C SER A 87 3.15 5.01 8.83
N MET A 88 2.22 4.08 9.06
CA MET A 88 2.12 2.85 8.28
C MET A 88 1.85 3.15 6.80
N GLY A 89 0.97 4.11 6.49
CA GLY A 89 0.71 4.57 5.12
C GLY A 89 1.96 5.08 4.42
N ARG A 90 2.79 5.89 5.10
CA ARG A 90 4.07 6.37 4.55
C ARG A 90 5.07 5.24 4.31
N GLN A 91 5.14 4.27 5.23
CA GLN A 91 6.00 3.10 5.06
C GLN A 91 5.54 2.24 3.89
N LEU A 92 4.24 2.00 3.76
CA LEU A 92 3.67 1.24 2.64
C LEU A 92 3.94 1.93 1.30
N ASP A 93 3.77 3.25 1.21
CA ASP A 93 4.12 4.01 0.01
C ASP A 93 5.60 3.84 -0.37
N THR A 94 6.49 3.88 0.62
CA THR A 94 7.93 3.63 0.42
C THR A 94 8.20 2.21 -0.11
N VAL A 95 7.52 1.21 0.45
CA VAL A 95 7.64 -0.19 0.00
C VAL A 95 7.09 -0.34 -1.42
N LYS A 96 5.92 0.22 -1.75
CA LYS A 96 5.34 0.19 -3.10
C LYS A 96 6.28 0.82 -4.13
N LYS A 97 6.83 2.00 -3.84
CA LYS A 97 7.80 2.68 -4.71
C LYS A 97 9.06 1.85 -4.90
N THR A 98 9.61 1.30 -3.83
CA THR A 98 10.80 0.43 -3.89
C THR A 98 10.54 -0.83 -4.70
N CYS A 99 9.38 -1.44 -4.51
CA CYS A 99 8.93 -2.63 -5.23
C CYS A 99 8.82 -2.34 -6.73
N TYR A 100 8.10 -1.28 -7.09
CA TYR A 100 7.96 -0.84 -8.49
C TYR A 100 9.31 -0.62 -9.16
N VAL A 101 10.22 0.14 -8.54
CA VAL A 101 11.56 0.39 -9.10
C VAL A 101 12.34 -0.92 -9.32
N ARG A 102 12.25 -1.87 -8.39
CA ARG A 102 12.93 -3.17 -8.52
C ARG A 102 12.31 -4.04 -9.61
N LEU A 103 10.98 -4.14 -9.67
CA LEU A 103 10.27 -4.92 -10.69
C LEU A 103 10.49 -4.35 -12.08
N LYS A 104 10.46 -3.01 -12.23
CA LYS A 104 10.80 -2.32 -13.49
C LYS A 104 12.21 -2.64 -13.98
N ARG A 105 13.20 -2.73 -13.08
CA ARG A 105 14.56 -3.11 -13.47
C ARG A 105 14.64 -4.56 -13.98
N GLN A 106 13.76 -5.43 -13.50
CA GLN A 106 13.71 -6.83 -13.93
C GLN A 106 12.98 -7.03 -15.26
N SER A 107 12.10 -6.09 -15.66
CA SER A 107 11.44 -6.13 -16.97
C SER A 107 12.30 -5.55 -18.10
N GLN A 108 13.34 -4.76 -17.79
CA GLN A 108 14.25 -4.26 -18.82
C GLN A 108 15.07 -5.41 -19.42
N PRO A 109 15.17 -5.50 -20.76
CA PRO A 109 16.02 -6.51 -21.40
C PRO A 109 17.45 -6.34 -20.90
N LEU A 110 18.14 -7.46 -20.66
CA LEU A 110 19.59 -7.51 -20.43
C LEU A 110 20.31 -7.06 -21.70
N THR A 111 20.24 -5.77 -22.06
CA THR A 111 21.13 -5.20 -23.05
C THR A 111 22.49 -4.97 -22.39
N GLN A 112 23.41 -5.86 -22.77
CA GLN A 112 24.86 -5.80 -22.63
C GLN A 112 25.42 -6.17 -21.24
N THR A 113 25.82 -7.43 -21.13
CA THR A 113 27.16 -7.72 -20.61
C THR A 113 28.00 -8.16 -21.81
N VAL A 114 29.05 -7.40 -22.05
CA VAL A 114 30.12 -7.62 -23.05
C VAL A 114 30.75 -8.99 -22.87
#